data_AF-A0A2E2T6E6-F1
#
_entry.id   AF-A0A2E2T6E6-F1
#
_cell.length_a   1.000
_cell.length_b   1.000
_cell.length_c   1.000
_cell.angle_alpha   90.00
_cell.angle_beta   90.00
_cell.angle_gamma   90.00
#
_symmetry.space_group_name_H-M   'P 1'
#
loop_
_entity.id
_entity.type
_entity.pdbx_description
1 polymer ?
#
loop_
_entity_poly.entity_id
_entity_poly.type
_entity_poly.pdbx_seq_one_letter_code
_entity_poly.pdbx_strand_id
1 'polypeptide(L)'
;GSALVHPDELESPVYPFSEELMAGASAPAAAPAETAGPEPILAMLASADLAEGEKVFKKCASCHDVEKGGPNKTGPNLYGIVGNDFAHKGDFAYSDGMANHGGTWGWEELNHFLYKPRDYVEGTKMSFGGLKKPEERAAVIAWLNSKSDNPLPYPDPAEAAAGETTDAAADAPAEAAESNDAAAEEAPAADTPAEPAAEGEAPAQ
;
A
#
# COMPACT_ATOMS: atom_id res chain seq x y z
N GLY A 1 -22.29 -26.34 66.87
CA GLY A 1 -22.95 -25.30 66.07
C GLY A 1 -22.29 -25.28 64.72
N SER A 2 -22.86 -26.02 63.78
CA SER A 2 -22.32 -26.24 62.44
C SER A 2 -23.00 -25.25 61.49
N ALA A 3 -22.28 -24.25 60.99
CA ALA A 3 -22.76 -23.45 59.88
C ALA A 3 -22.44 -24.21 58.59
N LEU A 4 -23.43 -24.93 58.07
CA LEU A 4 -23.43 -25.49 56.71
C LEU A 4 -23.69 -24.32 55.76
N VAL A 5 -22.67 -23.92 55.00
CA VAL A 5 -22.86 -23.07 53.82
C VAL A 5 -23.15 -24.03 52.67
N HIS A 6 -24.38 -24.00 52.16
CA HIS A 6 -24.71 -24.64 50.89
C HIS A 6 -24.35 -23.65 49.78
N PRO A 7 -23.42 -23.97 48.86
CA PRO A 7 -23.26 -23.18 47.65
C PRO A 7 -24.47 -23.45 46.75
N ASP A 8 -25.26 -22.42 46.46
CA ASP A 8 -26.23 -22.44 45.37
C ASP A 8 -25.44 -22.43 44.06
N GLU A 9 -25.53 -23.51 43.28
CA GLU A 9 -25.00 -23.52 41.92
C GLU A 9 -25.91 -22.66 41.03
N LEU A 10 -25.32 -21.67 40.37
CA LEU A 10 -26.05 -20.84 39.41
C LEU A 10 -26.43 -21.70 38.20
N GLU A 11 -27.73 -21.85 37.94
CA GLU A 11 -28.29 -22.59 36.79
C GLU A 11 -27.94 -21.98 35.41
N SER A 12 -27.23 -20.83 35.36
CA SER A 12 -26.61 -20.32 34.14
C SER A 12 -25.47 -19.33 34.44
N PRO A 13 -24.43 -19.23 33.58
CA PRO A 13 -23.37 -18.26 33.74
C PRO A 13 -23.89 -16.82 33.59
N VAL A 14 -23.47 -15.93 34.50
CA VAL A 14 -23.85 -14.51 34.58
C VAL A 14 -23.43 -13.69 33.33
N TYR A 15 -22.59 -14.26 32.48
CA TYR A 15 -22.32 -13.75 31.14
C TYR A 15 -22.58 -14.87 30.12
N PRO A 16 -23.68 -14.83 29.34
CA PRO A 16 -23.82 -15.73 28.22
C PRO A 16 -22.80 -15.31 27.15
N PHE A 17 -21.76 -16.13 26.94
CA PHE A 17 -21.03 -16.12 25.68
C PHE A 17 -21.97 -16.67 24.63
N SER A 18 -22.67 -15.79 23.90
CA SER A 18 -23.47 -16.20 22.75
C SER A 18 -22.55 -16.75 21.66
N GLU A 19 -23.01 -17.80 20.98
CA GLU A 19 -22.36 -18.39 19.80
C GLU A 19 -22.11 -17.34 18.69
N GLU A 20 -22.90 -16.26 18.70
CA GLU A 20 -22.74 -15.06 17.86
C GLU A 20 -21.37 -14.36 18.05
N LEU A 21 -20.77 -14.40 19.25
CA LEU A 21 -19.47 -13.77 19.53
C LEU A 21 -18.29 -14.57 18.95
N MET A 22 -18.47 -15.87 18.70
CA MET A 22 -17.43 -16.77 18.16
C MET A 22 -17.60 -17.06 16.66
N ALA A 23 -18.76 -16.71 16.06
CA ALA A 23 -19.03 -16.91 14.63
C ALA A 23 -18.56 -15.74 13.72
N GLY A 24 -17.99 -14.67 14.27
CA GLY A 24 -17.48 -13.53 13.49
C GLY A 24 -16.11 -13.73 12.83
N ALA A 25 -15.47 -14.89 13.01
CA ALA A 25 -14.14 -15.20 12.47
C ALA A 25 -14.20 -15.89 11.09
N SER A 26 -14.91 -15.30 10.13
CA SER A 26 -14.64 -15.51 8.70
C SER A 26 -15.43 -14.49 7.87
N ALA A 27 -14.99 -13.24 7.92
CA ALA A 27 -15.22 -12.31 6.82
C ALA A 27 -13.87 -12.18 6.08
N PRO A 28 -13.82 -12.23 4.74
CA PRO A 28 -12.63 -11.79 4.04
C PRO A 28 -12.31 -10.39 4.54
N ALA A 29 -11.05 -10.11 4.83
CA ALA A 29 -10.59 -8.78 5.19
C ALA A 29 -11.10 -7.83 4.12
N ALA A 30 -12.15 -7.08 4.45
CA ALA A 30 -12.59 -5.97 3.64
C ALA A 30 -11.39 -5.04 3.56
N ALA A 31 -10.90 -4.83 2.34
CA ALA A 31 -9.95 -3.76 2.06
C ALA A 31 -10.47 -2.50 2.76
N PRO A 32 -9.61 -1.75 3.47
CA PRO A 32 -10.05 -0.55 4.16
C PRO A 32 -10.79 0.32 3.16
N ALA A 33 -12.03 0.66 3.50
CA ALA A 33 -12.83 1.59 2.74
C ALA A 33 -12.00 2.86 2.49
N GLU A 34 -11.75 3.16 1.22
CA GLU A 34 -10.96 4.30 0.79
C GLU A 34 -11.59 5.58 1.35
N THR A 35 -11.00 6.09 2.44
CA THR A 35 -11.13 7.49 2.78
C THR A 35 -10.55 8.24 1.60
N ALA A 36 -11.35 9.08 0.94
CA ALA A 36 -10.92 9.90 -0.21
C ALA A 36 -9.45 10.31 -0.07
N GLY A 37 -8.61 9.74 -0.93
CA GLY A 37 -7.17 9.89 -0.91
C GLY A 37 -6.72 11.33 -1.13
N PRO A 38 -5.41 11.63 -1.04
CA PRO A 38 -4.91 12.92 -1.50
C PRO A 38 -5.29 13.18 -2.95
N GLU A 39 -5.40 14.47 -3.29
CA GLU A 39 -5.45 14.90 -4.68
C GLU A 39 -4.30 14.28 -5.49
N PRO A 40 -4.59 13.80 -6.73
CA PRO A 40 -3.60 13.19 -7.60
C PRO A 40 -2.54 14.22 -8.00
N ILE A 41 -1.30 13.75 -8.20
CA ILE A 41 -0.15 14.61 -8.49
C ILE A 41 0.51 14.30 -9.84
N LEU A 42 0.09 13.22 -10.52
CA LEU A 42 0.80 12.68 -11.69
C LEU A 42 0.98 13.72 -12.80
N ALA A 43 -0.08 14.49 -13.09
CA ALA A 43 -0.06 15.51 -14.14
C ALA A 43 0.91 16.67 -13.85
N MET A 44 1.30 16.86 -12.58
CA MET A 44 2.17 17.95 -12.15
C MET A 44 3.63 17.52 -11.99
N LEU A 45 3.92 16.21 -11.88
CA LEU A 45 5.28 15.71 -11.57
C LEU A 45 6.34 16.17 -12.58
N ALA A 46 6.04 16.06 -13.88
CA ALA A 46 6.99 16.40 -14.95
C ALA A 46 7.32 17.90 -15.02
N SER A 47 6.43 18.76 -14.51
CA SER A 47 6.61 20.22 -14.51
C SER A 47 6.85 20.81 -13.11
N ALA A 48 7.02 19.95 -12.10
CA ALA A 48 7.17 20.39 -10.72
C ALA A 48 8.47 21.17 -10.48
N ASP A 49 8.41 22.19 -9.61
CA ASP A 49 9.57 23.00 -9.24
C ASP A 49 10.47 22.25 -8.25
N LEU A 50 11.63 21.79 -8.74
CA LEU A 50 12.62 21.08 -7.91
C LEU A 50 13.21 21.97 -6.79
N ALA A 51 13.32 23.28 -7.00
CA ALA A 51 13.82 24.19 -5.97
C ALA A 51 12.78 24.37 -4.86
N GLU A 52 11.50 24.30 -5.18
CA GLU A 52 10.44 24.22 -4.16
C GLU A 52 10.47 22.87 -3.45
N GLY A 53 10.69 21.76 -4.17
CA GLY A 53 10.87 20.44 -3.59
C GLY A 53 11.98 20.39 -2.55
N GLU A 54 13.14 21.00 -2.84
CA GLU A 54 14.24 21.15 -1.90
C GLU A 54 13.84 21.96 -0.65
N LYS A 55 13.06 23.04 -0.83
CA LYS A 55 12.56 23.83 0.30
C LYS A 55 11.58 23.03 1.15
N VAL A 56 10.68 22.28 0.54
CA VAL A 56 9.73 21.39 1.24
C VAL A 56 10.49 20.32 2.02
N PHE A 57 11.56 19.75 1.44
CA PHE A 57 12.39 18.74 2.09
C PHE A 57 13.05 19.22 3.40
N LYS A 58 13.18 20.54 3.63
CA LYS A 58 13.64 21.07 4.92
C LYS A 58 12.76 20.62 6.09
N LYS A 59 11.50 20.27 5.86
CA LYS A 59 10.59 19.66 6.85
C LYS A 59 10.99 18.23 7.24
N CYS A 60 11.78 17.56 6.39
CA CYS A 60 12.23 16.17 6.54
C CYS A 60 13.69 16.07 7.01
N ALA A 61 14.50 17.11 6.77
CA ALA A 61 15.96 17.09 6.93
C ALA A 61 16.47 16.86 8.36
N SER A 62 15.63 17.10 9.38
CA SER A 62 15.96 16.77 10.78
C SER A 62 15.99 15.26 11.02
N CYS A 63 15.17 14.50 10.29
CA CYS A 63 15.02 13.07 10.47
C CYS A 63 15.66 12.26 9.34
N HIS A 64 15.88 12.85 8.17
CA HIS A 64 16.40 12.14 7.00
C HIS A 64 17.64 12.83 6.43
N ASP A 65 18.51 12.01 5.86
CA ASP A 65 19.56 12.43 4.94
C ASP A 65 19.14 12.05 3.51
N VAL A 66 19.75 12.68 2.51
CA VAL A 66 19.40 12.51 1.09
C VAL A 66 20.64 12.48 0.20
N GLU A 67 21.83 12.56 0.78
CA GLU A 67 23.08 12.44 0.04
C GLU A 67 23.39 10.97 -0.21
N LYS A 68 24.03 10.69 -1.35
CA LYS A 68 24.43 9.34 -1.72
C LYS A 68 25.41 8.77 -0.70
N GLY A 69 25.04 7.65 -0.07
CA GLY A 69 25.83 7.05 1.01
C GLY A 69 25.83 7.85 2.31
N GLY A 70 24.93 8.84 2.43
CA GLY A 70 24.73 9.59 3.67
C GLY A 70 24.18 8.71 4.80
N PRO A 71 24.28 9.17 6.06
CA PRO A 71 23.91 8.38 7.22
C PRO A 71 22.39 8.22 7.37
N ASN A 72 21.97 7.15 8.02
CA ASN A 72 20.66 7.09 8.64
C ASN A 72 20.64 8.03 9.87
N LYS A 73 19.54 8.75 10.07
CA LYS A 73 19.32 9.61 11.24
C LYS A 73 18.19 8.99 12.09
N THR A 74 17.22 9.80 12.53
CA THR A 74 15.99 9.28 13.15
C THR A 74 15.18 8.42 12.16
N GLY A 75 15.21 8.78 10.88
CA GLY A 75 14.70 7.99 9.76
C GLY A 75 15.84 7.52 8.83
N PRO A 76 15.54 6.63 7.88
CA PRO A 76 16.52 6.14 6.91
C PRO A 76 17.00 7.25 5.98
N ASN A 77 18.19 7.09 5.40
CA ASN A 77 18.61 7.90 4.26
C ASN A 77 17.68 7.66 3.06
N LEU A 78 17.28 8.74 2.39
CA LEU A 78 16.28 8.76 1.32
C LEU A 78 16.88 8.87 -0.09
N TYR A 79 18.20 8.80 -0.23
CA TYR A 79 18.82 8.77 -1.55
C TYR A 79 18.34 7.54 -2.31
N GLY A 80 17.78 7.75 -3.50
CA GLY A 80 17.20 6.72 -4.35
C GLY A 80 15.81 6.25 -3.95
N ILE A 81 15.12 6.87 -2.99
CA ILE A 81 13.86 6.31 -2.45
C ILE A 81 12.76 6.09 -3.51
N VAL A 82 12.67 6.94 -4.52
CA VAL A 82 11.62 6.86 -5.55
C VAL A 82 11.84 5.63 -6.44
N GLY A 83 10.82 4.79 -6.55
CA GLY A 83 10.84 3.52 -7.27
C GLY A 83 11.51 2.35 -6.52
N ASN A 84 12.04 2.57 -5.31
CA ASN A 84 12.62 1.50 -4.50
C ASN A 84 11.57 0.79 -3.65
N ASP A 85 11.89 -0.42 -3.19
CA ASP A 85 11.01 -1.18 -2.30
C ASP A 85 10.79 -0.47 -0.96
N PHE A 86 9.62 -0.72 -0.36
CA PHE A 86 9.38 -0.37 1.03
C PHE A 86 10.44 -1.03 1.92
N ALA A 87 10.91 -0.29 2.92
CA ALA A 87 11.89 -0.76 3.89
C ALA A 87 13.22 -1.32 3.30
N HIS A 88 13.64 -0.90 2.09
CA HIS A 88 14.82 -1.48 1.40
C HIS A 88 16.18 -1.26 2.10
N LYS A 89 16.32 -0.30 3.02
CA LYS A 89 17.60 -0.02 3.72
C LYS A 89 17.84 -1.05 4.83
N GLY A 90 18.57 -2.12 4.55
CA GLY A 90 18.81 -3.22 5.50
C GLY A 90 19.56 -2.84 6.79
N ASP A 91 20.18 -1.65 6.84
CA ASP A 91 20.88 -1.11 8.01
C ASP A 91 20.01 -0.19 8.88
N PHE A 92 18.72 -0.02 8.55
CA PHE A 92 17.76 0.77 9.32
C PHE A 92 16.70 -0.11 9.99
N ALA A 93 16.39 0.17 11.27
CA ALA A 93 15.37 -0.54 12.02
C ALA A 93 13.98 0.07 11.82
N TYR A 94 13.23 -0.46 10.85
CA TYR A 94 11.87 0.00 10.54
C TYR A 94 10.84 -0.33 11.64
N SER A 95 9.64 0.24 11.54
CA SER A 95 8.46 -0.26 12.25
C SER A 95 7.95 -1.52 11.58
N ASP A 96 7.32 -2.42 12.35
CA ASP A 96 6.75 -3.66 11.83
C ASP A 96 5.75 -3.37 10.70
N GLY A 97 4.90 -2.35 10.85
CA GLY A 97 3.96 -1.94 9.81
C GLY A 97 4.64 -1.47 8.51
N MET A 98 5.83 -0.87 8.59
CA MET A 98 6.57 -0.43 7.39
C MET A 98 7.35 -1.59 6.76
N ALA A 99 7.96 -2.44 7.58
CA ALA A 99 8.69 -3.63 7.13
C ALA A 99 7.78 -4.65 6.43
N ASN A 100 6.53 -4.75 6.89
CA ASN A 100 5.56 -5.71 6.37
C ASN A 100 4.59 -5.11 5.32
N HIS A 101 4.70 -3.82 4.99
CA HIS A 101 3.80 -3.18 4.03
C HIS A 101 3.93 -3.81 2.62
N GLY A 102 5.17 -4.09 2.20
CA GLY A 102 5.47 -4.60 0.87
C GLY A 102 5.24 -3.56 -0.24
N GLY A 103 5.65 -3.91 -1.46
CA GLY A 103 5.51 -3.05 -2.64
C GLY A 103 6.69 -2.10 -2.87
N THR A 104 6.47 -1.08 -3.71
CA THR A 104 7.46 -0.09 -4.13
C THR A 104 6.98 1.34 -3.88
N TRP A 105 7.92 2.26 -3.64
CA TRP A 105 7.65 3.69 -3.53
C TRP A 105 7.41 4.32 -4.90
N GLY A 106 6.27 4.01 -5.51
CA GLY A 106 5.79 4.68 -6.72
C GLY A 106 5.27 6.09 -6.45
N TRP A 107 4.74 6.72 -7.49
CA TRP A 107 4.30 8.12 -7.43
C TRP A 107 3.09 8.28 -6.49
N GLU A 108 2.14 7.37 -6.61
CA GLU A 108 0.90 7.31 -5.86
C GLU A 108 1.16 6.91 -4.40
N GLU A 109 2.00 5.91 -4.16
CA GLU A 109 2.35 5.45 -2.81
C GLU A 109 3.04 6.57 -2.02
N LEU A 110 3.97 7.29 -2.66
CA LEU A 110 4.60 8.46 -2.05
C LEU A 110 3.60 9.60 -1.84
N ASN A 111 2.66 9.83 -2.78
CA ASN A 111 1.62 10.84 -2.63
C ASN A 111 0.74 10.57 -1.39
N HIS A 112 0.26 9.34 -1.25
CA HIS A 112 -0.58 8.90 -0.13
C HIS A 112 0.18 8.94 1.20
N PHE A 113 1.38 8.37 1.22
CA PHE A 113 2.18 8.34 2.44
C PHE A 113 2.55 9.76 2.91
N LEU A 114 2.98 10.64 2.01
CA LEU A 114 3.31 12.02 2.38
C LEU A 114 2.09 12.84 2.76
N TYR A 115 0.88 12.52 2.28
CA TYR A 115 -0.34 13.22 2.69
C TYR A 115 -0.73 12.92 4.14
N LYS A 116 -0.67 11.64 4.55
CA LYS A 116 -0.96 11.17 5.91
C LYS A 116 -0.23 9.85 6.22
N PRO A 117 1.00 9.92 6.76
CA PRO A 117 1.82 8.72 6.96
C PRO A 117 1.21 7.64 7.85
N ARG A 118 0.57 8.06 8.95
CA ARG A 118 -0.02 7.15 9.94
C ARG A 118 -1.28 6.45 9.44
N ASP A 119 -2.03 7.12 8.57
CA ASP A 119 -3.24 6.56 7.96
C ASP A 119 -2.85 5.59 6.83
N TYR A 120 -1.75 5.87 6.11
CA TYR A 120 -1.30 5.03 4.99
C TYR A 120 -0.51 3.78 5.43
N VAL A 121 0.42 3.93 6.38
CA VAL A 121 1.13 2.79 7.00
C VAL A 121 0.80 2.75 8.48
N GLU A 122 -0.12 1.86 8.85
CA GLU A 122 -0.49 1.64 10.24
C GLU A 122 0.75 1.23 11.07
N GLY A 123 0.88 1.82 12.25
CA GLY A 123 2.02 1.54 13.14
C GLY A 123 3.36 2.13 12.66
N THR A 124 3.37 3.00 11.63
CA THR A 124 4.60 3.71 11.25
C THR A 124 5.18 4.51 12.41
N LYS A 125 6.50 4.37 12.61
CA LYS A 125 7.25 5.17 13.60
C LYS A 125 7.50 6.62 13.12
N MET A 126 7.20 6.95 11.86
CA MET A 126 7.39 8.30 11.33
C MET A 126 6.34 9.26 11.91
N SER A 127 6.76 10.13 12.84
CA SER A 127 5.90 11.14 13.45
C SER A 127 5.84 12.42 12.62
N PHE A 128 5.21 12.35 11.44
CA PHE A 128 5.00 13.48 10.54
C PHE A 128 3.51 13.71 10.27
N GLY A 129 3.06 14.97 10.30
CA GLY A 129 1.65 15.34 10.12
C GLY A 129 1.15 15.31 8.67
N GLY A 130 2.07 15.17 7.71
CA GLY A 130 1.78 15.11 6.28
C GLY A 130 1.81 16.47 5.57
N LEU A 131 1.85 16.41 4.24
CA LEU A 131 1.83 17.54 3.32
C LEU A 131 0.45 17.63 2.67
N LYS A 132 -0.32 18.66 3.01
CA LYS A 132 -1.72 18.79 2.54
C LYS A 132 -1.86 19.33 1.13
N LYS A 133 -0.91 20.14 0.68
CA LYS A 133 -0.94 20.72 -0.66
C LYS A 133 -0.39 19.75 -1.71
N PRO A 134 -1.13 19.46 -2.79
CA PRO A 134 -0.65 18.57 -3.85
C PRO A 134 0.62 19.10 -4.51
N GLU A 135 0.78 20.41 -4.67
CA GLU A 135 1.95 21.02 -5.30
C GLU A 135 3.21 20.80 -4.46
N GLU A 136 3.10 20.88 -3.13
CA GLU A 136 4.23 20.59 -2.22
C GLU A 136 4.62 19.11 -2.28
N ARG A 137 3.64 18.20 -2.42
CA ARG A 137 3.90 16.76 -2.57
C ARG A 137 4.56 16.46 -3.92
N ALA A 138 4.01 16.97 -5.02
CA ALA A 138 4.57 16.80 -6.35
C ALA A 138 6.02 17.32 -6.42
N ALA A 139 6.27 18.52 -5.90
CA ALA A 139 7.59 19.14 -5.89
C ALA A 139 8.62 18.32 -5.10
N VAL A 140 8.28 17.88 -3.87
CA VAL A 140 9.24 17.11 -3.07
C VAL A 140 9.48 15.72 -3.64
N ILE A 141 8.47 15.07 -4.23
CA ILE A 141 8.60 13.76 -4.86
C ILE A 141 9.46 13.85 -6.12
N ALA A 142 9.22 14.84 -6.99
CA ALA A 142 10.05 15.09 -8.17
C ALA A 142 11.50 15.42 -7.78
N TRP A 143 11.70 16.22 -6.73
CA TRP A 143 13.03 16.51 -6.22
C TRP A 143 13.72 15.27 -5.64
N LEU A 144 13.03 14.44 -4.85
CA LEU A 144 13.56 13.17 -4.36
C LEU A 144 13.93 12.22 -5.50
N ASN A 145 13.15 12.19 -6.58
CA ASN A 145 13.46 11.41 -7.77
C ASN A 145 14.79 11.85 -8.40
N SER A 146 15.08 13.16 -8.40
CA SER A 146 16.39 13.69 -8.85
C SER A 146 17.56 13.29 -7.95
N LYS A 147 17.30 12.81 -6.72
CA LYS A 147 18.30 12.32 -5.77
C LYS A 147 18.45 10.80 -5.88
N SER A 148 18.73 10.32 -7.09
CA SER A 148 18.88 8.89 -7.39
C SER A 148 19.88 8.70 -8.53
N ASP A 149 20.55 7.55 -8.57
CA ASP A 149 21.31 7.11 -9.75
C ASP A 149 20.37 6.54 -10.83
N ASN A 150 19.18 6.11 -10.44
CA ASN A 150 18.16 5.54 -11.31
C ASN A 150 16.81 6.24 -11.04
N PRO A 151 16.64 7.48 -11.50
CA PRO A 151 15.37 8.19 -11.35
C PRO A 151 14.27 7.45 -12.12
N LEU A 152 13.10 7.31 -11.50
CA LEU A 152 11.91 6.78 -12.16
C LEU A 152 11.47 7.76 -13.26
N PRO A 153 11.20 7.31 -14.50
CA PRO A 153 10.72 8.18 -15.55
C PRO A 153 9.34 8.75 -15.18
N TYR A 154 9.13 10.02 -15.47
CA TYR A 154 7.84 10.66 -15.24
C TYR A 154 6.76 10.06 -16.17
N PRO A 155 5.52 9.94 -15.69
CA PRO A 155 4.41 9.43 -16.50
C PRO A 155 4.13 10.36 -17.68
N ASP A 156 3.63 9.80 -18.79
CA ASP A 156 3.19 10.62 -19.91
C ASP A 156 1.97 11.48 -19.48
N PRO A 157 1.89 12.76 -19.88
CA PRO A 157 0.76 13.63 -19.52
C PRO A 157 -0.61 13.06 -19.90
N ALA A 158 -0.71 12.23 -20.95
CA ALA A 158 -1.96 11.57 -21.33
C ALA A 158 -2.35 10.43 -20.37
N GLU A 159 -1.37 9.71 -19.83
CA GLU A 159 -1.57 8.64 -18.84
C GLU A 159 -1.88 9.23 -17.46
N ALA A 160 -1.23 10.34 -17.10
CA ALA A 160 -1.49 11.08 -15.87
C ALA A 160 -2.92 11.60 -15.79
N ALA A 161 -3.50 12.05 -16.91
CA ALA A 161 -4.89 12.49 -16.99
C ALA A 161 -5.90 11.32 -17.01
N ALA A 162 -5.50 10.14 -17.50
CA ALA A 162 -6.36 8.95 -17.52
C ALA A 162 -6.54 8.35 -16.11
N GLY A 163 -5.53 8.42 -15.25
CA GLY A 163 -5.60 8.03 -13.84
C GLY A 163 -6.60 8.85 -13.00
N GLU A 164 -6.98 10.04 -13.46
CA GLU A 164 -7.96 10.91 -12.78
C GLU A 164 -9.42 10.58 -13.14
N THR A 165 -9.67 9.77 -14.17
CA THR A 165 -11.03 9.56 -14.72
C THR A 165 -11.66 8.20 -14.42
N THR A 166 -10.93 7.27 -13.80
CA THR A 166 -11.44 5.92 -13.52
C THR A 166 -12.17 5.77 -12.18
N ASP A 167 -12.19 6.81 -11.34
CA ASP A 167 -12.94 6.80 -10.07
C ASP A 167 -14.30 7.54 -10.12
N ALA A 168 -14.67 8.14 -11.26
CA ALA A 168 -15.87 8.97 -11.38
C ALA A 168 -16.99 8.41 -12.27
N ALA A 169 -16.93 7.13 -12.67
CA ALA A 169 -17.97 6.52 -13.50
C ALA A 169 -18.25 5.06 -13.14
N ALA A 170 -18.77 4.84 -11.93
CA ALA A 170 -19.54 3.66 -11.59
C ALA A 170 -20.78 4.04 -10.77
N ASP A 171 -21.60 4.97 -11.29
CA ASP A 171 -23.01 5.06 -10.93
C ASP A 171 -23.83 5.35 -12.20
N ALA A 172 -24.26 4.27 -12.84
CA ALA A 172 -25.45 4.27 -13.68
C ALA A 172 -26.20 2.98 -13.36
N PRO A 173 -27.48 3.05 -12.95
CA PRO A 173 -28.23 1.86 -12.56
C PRO A 173 -28.47 0.99 -13.79
N ALA A 174 -28.01 -0.25 -13.71
CA ALA A 174 -28.41 -1.30 -14.63
C ALA A 174 -29.89 -1.62 -14.39
N GLU A 175 -30.76 -1.14 -15.28
CA GLU A 175 -32.12 -1.65 -15.38
C GLU A 175 -32.13 -3.08 -15.94
N ALA A 176 -32.94 -3.90 -15.29
CA ALA A 176 -33.14 -5.31 -15.53
C ALA A 176 -33.70 -5.60 -16.94
N ALA A 177 -33.17 -6.66 -17.54
CA ALA A 177 -33.88 -7.45 -18.53
C ALA A 177 -33.64 -8.93 -18.22
N GLU A 178 -34.68 -9.58 -17.69
CA GLU A 178 -34.73 -11.01 -17.41
C GLU A 178 -35.56 -11.70 -18.49
N SER A 179 -35.08 -12.84 -18.98
CA SER A 179 -35.81 -14.03 -19.51
C SER A 179 -34.98 -14.71 -20.62
N ASN A 180 -34.90 -16.04 -20.74
CA ASN A 180 -35.14 -17.17 -19.85
C ASN A 180 -34.50 -18.41 -20.53
N ASP A 181 -33.91 -19.29 -19.72
CA ASP A 181 -33.87 -20.77 -19.82
C ASP A 181 -33.57 -21.50 -21.16
N ALA A 182 -32.52 -22.34 -21.18
CA ALA A 182 -32.70 -23.80 -21.12
C ALA A 182 -31.43 -24.62 -21.43
N ALA A 183 -31.22 -25.62 -20.57
CA ALA A 183 -30.74 -26.98 -20.83
C ALA A 183 -29.24 -27.35 -20.79
N ALA A 184 -28.99 -28.32 -19.91
CA ALA A 184 -27.84 -29.21 -19.69
C ALA A 184 -27.36 -29.92 -20.99
N GLU A 185 -26.16 -30.49 -21.09
CA GLU A 185 -25.66 -31.65 -20.33
C GLU A 185 -24.21 -32.01 -20.76
N GLU A 186 -23.46 -32.59 -19.81
CA GLU A 186 -22.32 -33.54 -19.92
C GLU A 186 -20.96 -33.19 -20.58
N ALA A 187 -19.92 -33.36 -19.76
CA ALA A 187 -18.51 -33.64 -20.10
C ALA A 187 -18.35 -35.12 -20.54
N PRO A 188 -17.21 -35.64 -21.07
CA PRO A 188 -15.89 -35.57 -20.42
C PRO A 188 -14.61 -35.66 -21.32
N ALA A 189 -13.44 -35.49 -20.67
CA ALA A 189 -12.12 -36.13 -20.92
C ALA A 189 -11.45 -35.98 -22.31
N ALA A 190 -10.15 -36.12 -22.53
CA ALA A 190 -8.88 -36.06 -21.80
C ALA A 190 -7.83 -36.21 -22.94
N ASP A 191 -6.70 -35.49 -22.92
CA ASP A 191 -5.43 -36.02 -23.44
C ASP A 191 -4.25 -35.18 -22.92
N THR A 192 -3.14 -35.87 -22.66
CA THR A 192 -1.85 -35.48 -22.07
C THR A 192 -0.82 -36.32 -22.85
N PRO A 193 0.52 -36.18 -22.78
CA PRO A 193 1.49 -35.08 -22.49
C PRO A 193 2.47 -34.87 -23.68
N ALA A 194 3.45 -33.96 -23.56
CA ALA A 194 4.87 -34.25 -23.88
C ALA A 194 5.81 -33.05 -23.65
N GLU A 195 6.67 -33.19 -22.64
CA GLU A 195 8.10 -32.79 -22.67
C GLU A 195 8.88 -34.12 -22.99
N PRO A 196 10.20 -34.19 -23.35
CA PRO A 196 11.26 -33.24 -22.97
C PRO A 196 12.50 -33.07 -23.88
N ALA A 197 13.41 -32.23 -23.36
CA ALA A 197 14.88 -32.28 -23.43
C ALA A 197 15.61 -31.76 -24.69
N ALA A 198 16.55 -30.83 -24.47
CA ALA A 198 17.97 -31.06 -24.76
C ALA A 198 18.87 -30.02 -24.08
N GLU A 199 19.82 -30.55 -23.29
CA GLU A 199 20.97 -29.91 -22.69
C GLU A 199 21.98 -29.41 -23.76
N GLY A 200 22.82 -28.44 -23.38
CA GLY A 200 23.91 -27.94 -24.20
C GLY A 200 24.95 -27.19 -23.36
N GLU A 201 25.92 -27.97 -22.89
CA GLU A 201 27.15 -27.68 -22.15
C GLU A 201 27.97 -26.44 -22.59
N ALA A 202 28.68 -25.84 -21.62
CA ALA A 202 29.71 -24.79 -21.74
C ALA A 202 31.07 -25.36 -22.28
N PRO A 203 32.25 -24.72 -22.09
CA PRO A 203 32.73 -23.33 -22.27
C PRO A 203 33.93 -23.26 -23.28
N ALA A 204 34.47 -22.06 -23.57
CA ALA A 204 35.94 -21.75 -23.54
C ALA A 204 36.35 -20.47 -24.30
N GLN A 205 37.38 -19.84 -23.73
CA GLN A 205 38.31 -18.79 -24.20
C GLN A 205 37.86 -17.32 -24.15
#